data_AF-A0A520WGR0-F1
#
_entry.id   AF-A0A520WGR0-F1
#
_cell.length_a   1.000
_cell.length_b   1.000
_cell.length_c   1.000
_cell.angle_alpha   90.00
_cell.angle_beta   90.00
_cell.angle_gamma   90.00
#
_symmetry.space_group_name_H-M   'P 1'
#
loop_
_entity.id
_entity.type
_entity.pdbx_description
1 polymer ?
#
loop_
_entity_poly.entity_id
_entity_poly.type
_entity_poly.pdbx_seq_one_letter_code
_entity_poly.pdbx_strand_id
1 'polypeptide(L)'
;MRKYLPTTSELIDRLSIVQLKEVFISEHKEEYAKEIKDIVHDLEEAGLDGEMIRAIVVLAQMNLHIWHNETKYRAGEGDGNLGLTHGLNGIRNTAKNKIQDALEDGGRKDYKIDCIAAEFKDWEVSW
;
A
#
# COMPACT_ATOMS: atom_id res chain seq x y z
N MET A 1 18.17 -8.70 14.51
CA MET A 1 18.96 -9.47 13.51
C MET A 1 18.07 -9.63 12.31
N ARG A 2 18.55 -9.20 11.14
CA ARG A 2 17.80 -9.23 9.88
C ARG A 2 17.26 -10.63 9.58
N LYS A 3 15.99 -10.70 9.18
CA LYS A 3 15.27 -11.92 8.79
C LYS A 3 15.48 -12.28 7.32
N TYR A 4 15.78 -11.28 6.51
CA TYR A 4 16.15 -11.27 5.12
C TYR A 4 17.58 -10.70 4.96
N LEU A 5 18.49 -11.50 4.38
CA LEU A 5 19.88 -11.10 4.13
C LEU A 5 20.17 -10.26 2.84
N PRO A 6 19.22 -9.87 1.96
CA PRO A 6 19.56 -9.14 0.75
C PRO A 6 19.84 -7.65 1.04
N THR A 7 20.26 -6.92 0.01
CA THR A 7 20.53 -5.48 0.11
C THR A 7 19.23 -4.69 0.30
N THR A 8 19.34 -3.45 0.76
CA THR A 8 18.19 -2.54 0.90
C THR A 8 17.41 -2.37 -0.40
N SER A 9 18.08 -2.30 -1.56
CA SER A 9 17.39 -2.17 -2.85
C SER A 9 16.50 -3.37 -3.14
N GLU A 10 16.99 -4.58 -2.87
CA GLU A 10 16.24 -5.82 -3.05
C GLU A 10 15.08 -5.95 -2.05
N LEU A 11 15.26 -5.46 -0.82
CA LEU A 11 14.16 -5.40 0.16
C LEU A 11 13.02 -4.51 -0.35
N ILE A 12 13.33 -3.34 -0.91
CA ILE A 12 12.32 -2.40 -1.44
C ILE A 12 11.67 -2.96 -2.72
N ASP A 13 12.46 -3.55 -3.63
CA ASP A 13 11.93 -4.22 -4.83
C ASP A 13 10.93 -5.32 -4.44
N ARG A 14 11.35 -6.21 -3.53
CA ARG A 14 10.53 -7.30 -3.03
C ARG A 14 9.29 -6.79 -2.30
N LEU A 15 9.41 -5.74 -1.49
CA LEU A 15 8.26 -5.09 -0.84
C LEU A 15 7.24 -4.61 -1.87
N SER A 16 7.71 -3.99 -2.97
CA SER A 16 6.84 -3.51 -4.04
C SER A 16 6.08 -4.65 -4.73
N ILE A 17 6.70 -5.82 -4.88
CA ILE A 17 6.07 -6.99 -5.50
C ILE A 17 5.10 -7.68 -4.54
N VAL A 18 5.52 -7.92 -3.29
CA VAL A 18 4.71 -8.64 -2.31
C VAL A 18 3.47 -7.83 -1.90
N GLN A 19 3.58 -6.49 -1.87
CA GLN A 19 2.42 -5.63 -1.65
C GLN A 19 1.34 -5.76 -2.73
N LEU A 20 1.73 -5.98 -4.00
CA LEU A 20 0.79 -6.29 -5.07
C LEU A 20 0.18 -7.68 -4.88
N LYS A 21 1.00 -8.68 -4.54
CA LYS A 21 0.53 -10.05 -4.30
C LYS A 21 -0.51 -10.10 -3.17
N GLU A 22 -0.32 -9.30 -2.11
CA GLU A 22 -1.25 -9.21 -0.99
C GLU A 22 -2.69 -8.86 -1.42
N VAL A 23 -2.84 -7.98 -2.42
CA VAL A 23 -4.15 -7.51 -2.89
C VAL A 23 -4.68 -8.26 -4.12
N PHE A 24 -3.81 -8.89 -4.91
CA PHE A 24 -4.19 -9.64 -6.11
C PHE A 24 -4.34 -11.16 -5.90
N ILE A 25 -3.72 -11.71 -4.86
CA ILE A 25 -3.69 -13.15 -4.57
C ILE A 25 -4.14 -13.34 -3.12
N SER A 26 -5.42 -13.05 -2.85
CA SER A 26 -5.95 -13.01 -1.48
C SER A 26 -5.93 -14.37 -0.77
N GLU A 27 -5.82 -15.47 -1.51
CA GLU A 27 -5.66 -16.85 -1.00
C GLU A 27 -4.42 -17.02 -0.11
N HIS A 28 -3.36 -16.24 -0.34
CA HIS A 28 -2.09 -16.30 0.41
C HIS A 28 -1.81 -15.00 1.20
N LYS A 29 -2.85 -14.20 1.45
CA LYS A 29 -2.72 -12.86 2.05
C LYS A 29 -1.98 -12.85 3.39
N GLU A 30 -2.24 -13.83 4.26
CA GLU A 30 -1.56 -13.94 5.56
C GLU A 30 -0.05 -14.21 5.41
N GLU A 31 0.35 -14.99 4.41
CA GLU A 31 1.75 -15.27 4.11
C GLU A 31 2.46 -14.00 3.61
N TYR A 32 1.82 -13.27 2.69
CA TYR A 32 2.35 -12.00 2.19
C TYR A 32 2.41 -10.92 3.26
N ALA A 33 1.41 -10.83 4.13
CA ALA A 33 1.39 -9.91 5.27
C ALA A 33 2.60 -10.18 6.20
N LYS A 34 2.87 -11.45 6.49
CA LYS A 34 4.03 -11.85 7.30
C LYS A 34 5.34 -11.49 6.61
N GLU A 35 5.46 -11.76 5.32
CA GLU A 35 6.65 -11.43 4.53
C GLU A 35 6.90 -9.92 4.50
N ILE A 36 5.86 -9.11 4.28
CA ILE A 36 5.96 -7.65 4.31
C ILE A 36 6.45 -7.18 5.69
N LYS A 37 5.89 -7.72 6.77
CA LYS A 37 6.34 -7.39 8.14
C LYS A 37 7.81 -7.72 8.38
N ASP A 38 8.29 -8.84 7.84
CA ASP A 38 9.69 -9.23 7.95
C ASP A 38 10.60 -8.30 7.12
N ILE A 39 10.15 -7.83 5.95
CA ILE A 39 10.89 -6.86 5.13
C ILE A 39 10.95 -5.48 5.81
N VAL A 40 9.82 -5.01 6.35
CA VAL A 40 9.75 -3.72 7.08
C VAL A 40 10.72 -3.73 8.26
N HIS A 41 10.70 -4.80 9.05
CA HIS A 41 11.64 -4.97 10.16
C HIS A 41 13.12 -4.86 9.73
N ASP A 42 13.45 -5.44 8.58
CA ASP A 42 14.82 -5.44 8.09
C ASP A 42 15.27 -4.10 7.52
N LEU A 43 14.34 -3.32 6.98
CA LEU A 43 14.58 -1.92 6.63
C LEU A 43 14.85 -1.07 7.89
N GLU A 44 14.12 -1.31 8.98
CA GLU A 44 14.35 -0.66 10.28
C GLU A 44 15.74 -1.02 10.85
N GLU A 45 16.13 -2.30 10.80
CA GLU A 45 17.48 -2.74 11.20
C GLU A 45 18.58 -2.16 10.28
N ALA A 46 18.22 -1.62 9.10
CA ALA A 46 19.11 -0.87 8.22
C ALA A 46 19.19 0.63 8.54
N GLY A 47 18.47 1.11 9.56
CA GLY A 47 18.39 2.51 9.93
C GLY A 47 17.45 3.34 9.04
N LEU A 48 16.50 2.69 8.36
CA LEU A 48 15.48 3.34 7.54
C LEU A 48 14.12 3.28 8.23
N ASP A 49 13.21 4.17 7.83
CA ASP A 49 11.81 4.08 8.22
C ASP A 49 11.07 3.10 7.29
N GLY A 50 11.02 1.83 7.70
CA GLY A 50 10.38 0.76 6.93
C GLY A 50 8.88 0.98 6.72
N GLU A 51 8.19 1.54 7.72
CA GLU A 51 6.76 1.85 7.65
C GLU A 51 6.47 3.00 6.68
N MET A 52 7.29 4.06 6.69
CA MET A 52 7.19 5.15 5.73
C MET A 52 7.46 4.66 4.30
N ILE A 53 8.49 3.83 4.10
CA ILE A 53 8.78 3.23 2.79
C ILE A 53 7.60 2.39 2.30
N ARG A 54 7.04 1.53 3.16
CA ARG A 54 5.84 0.73 2.82
C ARG A 54 4.66 1.62 2.47
N ALA A 55 4.41 2.68 3.24
CA ALA A 55 3.33 3.60 2.96
C ALA A 55 3.50 4.29 1.60
N ILE A 56 4.73 4.66 1.21
CA ILE A 56 5.04 5.21 -0.12
C ILE A 56 4.74 4.19 -1.23
N VAL A 57 5.12 2.92 -1.04
CA VAL A 57 4.83 1.83 -2.00
C VAL A 57 3.31 1.67 -2.18
N VAL A 58 2.55 1.56 -1.07
CA VAL A 58 1.10 1.44 -1.12
C VAL A 58 0.48 2.66 -1.82
N LEU A 59 0.90 3.88 -1.47
CA LEU A 59 0.42 5.11 -2.09
C LEU A 59 0.62 5.10 -3.62
N ALA A 60 1.81 4.72 -4.09
CA ALA A 60 2.12 4.66 -5.51
C ALA A 60 1.23 3.64 -6.24
N GLN A 61 1.07 2.44 -5.67
CA GLN A 61 0.28 1.37 -6.26
C GLN A 61 -1.21 1.70 -6.30
N MET A 62 -1.78 2.23 -5.22
CA MET A 62 -3.19 2.62 -5.20
C MET A 62 -3.47 3.71 -6.25
N ASN A 63 -2.59 4.70 -6.38
CA ASN A 63 -2.72 5.74 -7.41
C ASN A 63 -2.68 5.16 -8.84
N LEU A 64 -1.80 4.19 -9.10
CA LEU A 64 -1.73 3.53 -10.40
C LEU A 64 -3.05 2.81 -10.74
N HIS A 65 -3.61 2.05 -9.79
CA HIS A 65 -4.87 1.34 -9.99
C HIS A 65 -6.06 2.29 -10.16
N ILE A 66 -6.13 3.36 -9.35
CA ILE A 66 -7.12 4.43 -9.52
C ILE A 66 -7.05 5.03 -10.92
N TRP A 67 -5.85 5.37 -11.40
CA TRP A 67 -5.66 5.96 -12.73
C TRP A 67 -6.15 5.03 -13.84
N HIS A 68 -5.84 3.74 -13.77
CA HIS A 68 -6.28 2.77 -14.77
C HIS A 68 -7.80 2.60 -14.78
N ASN A 69 -8.43 2.53 -13.60
CA ASN A 69 -9.88 2.44 -13.44
C ASN A 69 -10.58 3.66 -14.06
N GLU A 70 -10.16 4.86 -13.67
CA GLU A 70 -10.74 6.09 -14.22
C GLU A 70 -10.49 6.26 -15.72
N THR A 71 -9.36 5.76 -16.26
CA THR A 71 -9.08 5.83 -17.69
C THR A 71 -10.06 4.98 -18.50
N LYS A 72 -10.40 3.77 -18.03
CA LYS A 72 -11.42 2.93 -18.66
C LYS A 72 -12.79 3.60 -18.66
N TYR A 73 -13.16 4.23 -17.54
CA TYR A 73 -14.40 5.00 -17.46
C TYR A 73 -14.40 6.16 -18.48
N ARG A 74 -13.32 6.95 -18.54
CA ARG A 74 -13.18 8.06 -19.50
C ARG A 74 -13.20 7.63 -20.96
N ALA A 75 -12.70 6.43 -21.26
CA ALA A 75 -12.73 5.84 -22.60
C ALA A 75 -14.11 5.28 -23.01
N GLY A 76 -15.07 5.21 -22.08
CA GLY A 76 -16.38 4.62 -22.31
C GLY A 76 -16.38 3.08 -22.32
N GLU A 77 -15.32 2.44 -21.81
CA GLU A 77 -15.16 0.98 -21.74
C GLU A 77 -15.89 0.37 -20.52
N GLY A 78 -17.11 0.84 -20.26
CA GLY A 78 -17.91 0.46 -19.08
C GLY A 78 -17.75 1.43 -17.91
N ASP A 79 -18.08 0.97 -16.70
CA ASP A 79 -18.08 1.80 -15.48
C ASP A 79 -16.68 2.13 -14.94
N GLY A 80 -15.61 1.58 -15.54
CA GLY A 80 -14.23 1.75 -15.10
C GLY A 80 -13.97 1.34 -13.64
N ASN A 81 -14.78 0.44 -13.07
CA ASN A 81 -14.70 -0.01 -11.67
C ASN A 81 -14.58 1.17 -10.67
N LEU A 82 -15.47 2.15 -10.82
CA LEU A 82 -15.54 3.33 -9.93
C LEU A 82 -15.83 2.95 -8.47
N GLY A 83 -16.55 1.85 -8.23
CA GLY A 83 -16.77 1.29 -6.90
C GLY A 83 -15.44 0.95 -6.21
N LEU A 84 -14.57 0.20 -6.89
CA LEU A 84 -13.24 -0.11 -6.38
C LEU A 84 -12.41 1.16 -6.20
N THR A 85 -12.50 2.11 -7.13
CA THR A 85 -11.78 3.39 -7.06
C THR A 85 -12.08 4.15 -5.76
N HIS A 86 -13.33 4.15 -5.30
CA HIS A 86 -13.69 4.74 -4.01
C HIS A 86 -13.00 4.03 -2.83
N GLY A 87 -12.98 2.69 -2.81
CA GLY A 87 -12.27 1.92 -1.79
C GLY A 87 -10.76 2.17 -1.80
N LEU A 88 -10.13 2.20 -2.98
CA LEU A 88 -8.69 2.49 -3.13
C LEU A 88 -8.33 3.89 -2.64
N ASN A 89 -9.23 4.87 -2.77
CA ASN A 89 -9.01 6.21 -2.23
C ASN A 89 -8.86 6.20 -0.70
N GLY A 90 -9.57 5.30 0.00
CA GLY A 90 -9.41 5.10 1.45
C GLY A 90 -8.03 4.57 1.81
N ILE A 91 -7.58 3.50 1.15
CA ILE A 91 -6.22 2.95 1.36
C ILE A 91 -5.16 4.00 1.06
N ARG A 92 -5.32 4.74 -0.05
CA ARG A 92 -4.45 5.85 -0.44
C ARG A 92 -4.37 6.92 0.67
N ASN A 93 -5.50 7.26 1.28
CA ASN A 93 -5.53 8.24 2.36
C ASN A 93 -4.85 7.71 3.63
N THR A 94 -5.05 6.44 3.99
CA THR A 94 -4.33 5.79 5.10
C THR A 94 -2.81 5.82 4.88
N ALA A 95 -2.35 5.50 3.67
CA ALA A 95 -0.93 5.58 3.31
C ALA A 95 -0.37 7.01 3.47
N LYS A 96 -1.10 8.01 2.98
CA LYS A 96 -0.72 9.43 3.16
C LYS A 96 -0.65 9.84 4.62
N ASN A 97 -1.58 9.38 5.46
CA ASN A 97 -1.59 9.67 6.89
C ASN A 97 -0.35 9.06 7.56
N LYS A 98 0.00 7.80 7.26
CA LYS A 98 1.22 7.15 7.76
C LYS A 98 2.49 7.90 7.36
N ILE A 99 2.57 8.37 6.10
CA ILE A 99 3.71 9.19 5.65
C ILE A 99 3.78 10.50 6.44
N GLN A 100 2.65 11.18 6.66
CA GLN A 100 2.62 12.43 7.41
C GLN A 100 2.96 12.22 8.90
N ASP A 101 2.58 11.07 9.47
CA ASP A 101 2.85 10.72 10.86
C ASP A 101 4.33 10.38 11.12
N ALA A 102 5.06 9.94 10.09
CA ALA A 102 6.49 9.70 10.14
C ALA A 102 7.34 11.01 10.16
N LEU A 103 6.74 12.15 9.83
CA LEU A 103 7.44 13.45 9.84
C LEU A 103 7.39 14.08 11.25
N GLU A 104 8.57 14.38 11.80
CA GLU A 104 8.74 14.92 13.17
C GLU A 104 8.22 16.36 13.34
N ASP A 105 7.99 17.10 12.26
CA ASP A 105 7.77 18.54 12.26
C ASP A 105 6.37 18.99 12.70
N GLY A 106 5.49 18.06 13.07
CA GLY A 106 4.14 18.39 13.57
C GLY A 106 3.30 19.17 12.57
N GLY A 107 3.63 19.05 11.27
CA GLY A 107 2.96 19.75 10.19
C GLY A 107 1.46 19.43 10.08
N ARG A 108 0.79 20.11 9.15
CA ARG A 108 -0.65 19.95 8.94
C ARG A 108 -0.99 18.50 8.61
N LYS A 109 -1.81 17.87 9.46
CA LYS A 109 -2.35 16.52 9.23
C LYS A 109 -3.77 16.60 8.65
N ASP A 110 -3.90 16.33 7.37
CA ASP A 110 -5.21 16.22 6.70
C ASP A 110 -5.73 14.78 6.78
N TYR A 111 -6.11 14.33 7.98
CA TYR A 111 -6.67 12.98 8.15
C TYR A 111 -7.98 12.83 7.38
N LYS A 112 -7.96 11.91 6.42
CA LYS A 112 -9.17 11.42 5.74
C LYS A 112 -9.33 9.96 6.08
N ILE A 113 -10.53 9.59 6.52
CA ILE A 113 -10.92 8.21 6.78
C ILE A 113 -12.01 7.88 5.78
N ASP A 114 -11.68 7.07 4.77
CA ASP A 114 -12.66 6.49 3.87
C ASP A 114 -12.64 4.97 4.04
N CYS A 115 -13.81 4.36 4.14
CA CYS A 115 -13.96 2.93 4.35
C CYS A 115 -13.93 2.19 3.01
N ILE A 116 -13.28 1.03 2.96
CA ILE A 116 -13.37 0.12 1.82
C ILE A 116 -14.77 -0.52 1.85
N ALA A 117 -15.46 -0.52 0.71
CA ALA A 117 -16.76 -1.19 0.62
C ALA A 117 -16.60 -2.70 0.85
N ALA A 118 -17.59 -3.33 1.49
CA ALA A 118 -17.52 -4.73 1.92
C ALA A 118 -17.29 -5.74 0.76
N GLU A 119 -17.56 -5.33 -0.47
CA GLU A 119 -17.34 -6.08 -1.71
C GLU A 119 -15.87 -6.08 -2.20
N PHE A 120 -14.99 -5.25 -1.64
CA PHE A 120 -13.57 -5.14 -2.05
C PHE A 120 -12.58 -5.52 -0.94
N LYS A 121 -12.96 -6.40 -0.01
CA LYS A 121 -12.11 -6.83 1.12
C LYS A 121 -10.77 -7.45 0.71
N ASP A 122 -10.71 -8.06 -0.47
CA ASP A 122 -9.46 -8.61 -1.01
C ASP A 122 -8.38 -7.53 -1.16
N TRP A 123 -8.78 -6.28 -1.38
CA TRP A 123 -7.88 -5.13 -1.53
C TRP A 123 -7.42 -4.51 -0.22
N GLU A 124 -7.93 -4.93 0.94
CA GLU A 124 -7.45 -4.45 2.24
C GLU A 124 -5.94 -4.70 2.38
N VAL A 125 -5.20 -3.76 2.96
CA VAL A 125 -3.76 -3.91 3.21
C VAL A 125 -3.54 -4.18 4.70
N SER A 126 -2.70 -5.17 5.02
CA SER A 126 -2.34 -5.51 6.40
C SER A 126 -1.35 -4.51 6.98
N TRP A 127 -1.82 -3.38 7.49
CA TRP A 127 -0.95 -2.37 8.08
C TRP A 127 -0.14 -2.88 9.28
#